data_AF-A0A2I0NKU6-F1
#
_entry.id   AF-A0A2I0NKU6-F1
#
_cell.length_a   1.000
_cell.length_b   1.000
_cell.length_c   1.000
_cell.angle_alpha   90.00
_cell.angle_beta   90.00
_cell.angle_gamma   90.00
#
_symmetry.space_group_name_H-M   'P 1'
#
loop_
_entity.id
_entity.type
_entity.pdbx_description
1 polymer ?
#
loop_
_entity_poly.entity_id
_entity_poly.type
_entity_poly.pdbx_seq_one_letter_code
_entity_poly.pdbx_strand_id
1 'polypeptide(L)'
;MEQKDIGLAVVMIMSSLVLTYRWLERLGGSDIIIVISAMVLIGSLATMILFVDMRIRELETVIESKERSLRINILGVEENLEKKMDNFTQKTSEKLGDFSKKFYR
;
A
#
# COMPACT_ATOMS: atom_id res chain seq x y z
N MET A 1 -0.86 -2.70 -15.16
CA MET A 1 -2.00 -2.62 -16.09
C MET A 1 -1.57 -3.29 -17.38
N GLU A 2 -2.38 -4.20 -17.92
CA GLU A 2 -2.19 -4.57 -19.31
C GLU A 2 -2.41 -3.32 -20.17
N GLN A 3 -1.68 -3.17 -21.28
CA GLN A 3 -1.86 -2.00 -22.17
C GLN A 3 -3.31 -1.84 -22.64
N LYS A 4 -4.08 -2.93 -22.61
CA LYS A 4 -5.52 -2.96 -22.90
C LYS A 4 -6.36 -2.23 -21.85
N ASP A 5 -6.03 -2.32 -20.56
CA ASP A 5 -6.80 -1.65 -19.50
C ASP A 5 -6.67 -0.14 -19.58
N ILE A 6 -5.45 0.35 -19.90
CA ILE A 6 -5.19 1.76 -20.17
C ILE A 6 -5.95 2.24 -21.41
N GLY A 7 -5.97 1.45 -22.49
CA GLY A 7 -6.72 1.80 -23.69
C GLY A 7 -8.22 1.91 -23.44
N LEU A 8 -8.80 0.96 -22.70
CA LEU A 8 -10.22 0.97 -22.33
C LEU A 8 -10.57 2.14 -21.42
N ALA A 9 -9.69 2.48 -20.47
CA ALA A 9 -9.88 3.66 -19.62
C ALA A 9 -9.85 4.95 -20.44
N VAL A 10 -8.91 5.10 -21.39
CA VAL A 10 -8.85 6.27 -22.28
C VAL A 10 -10.12 6.39 -23.12
N VAL A 11 -10.64 5.28 -23.67
CA VAL A 11 -11.90 5.28 -24.43
C VAL A 11 -13.07 5.72 -23.56
N MET A 12 -13.14 5.27 -22.31
CA MET A 12 -14.19 5.65 -21.36
C MET A 12 -14.16 7.17 -21.08
N ILE A 13 -12.98 7.74 -20.88
CA ILE A 13 -12.78 9.17 -20.62
C ILE A 13 -13.22 9.99 -21.84
N MET A 14 -12.77 9.61 -23.04
CA MET A 14 -13.16 10.28 -24.28
C MET A 14 -14.67 10.22 -24.50
N SER A 15 -15.30 9.06 -24.24
CA SER A 15 -16.74 8.89 -24.40
C SER A 15 -17.52 9.75 -23.39
N SER A 16 -17.05 9.88 -22.15
CA SER A 16 -17.64 10.75 -21.12
C SER A 16 -17.56 12.23 -21.52
N LEU A 17 -16.41 12.68 -22.04
CA LEU A 17 -16.23 14.07 -22.49
C LEU A 17 -17.15 14.44 -23.65
N VAL A 18 -17.26 13.57 -24.65
CA VAL A 18 -18.14 13.79 -25.81
C VAL A 18 -19.61 13.81 -25.37
N LEU A 19 -19.98 12.93 -24.44
CA LEU A 19 -21.33 12.89 -23.90
C LEU A 19 -21.69 14.21 -23.20
N THR A 20 -20.81 14.72 -22.34
CA THR A 20 -21.04 15.98 -21.64
C THR A 20 -21.14 17.17 -22.60
N TYR A 21 -20.28 17.21 -23.63
CA TYR A 21 -20.36 18.26 -24.65
C TYR A 21 -21.72 18.27 -25.36
N ARG A 22 -22.13 17.11 -25.92
CA ARG A 22 -23.41 16.99 -26.63
C ARG A 22 -24.62 17.23 -25.73
N TRP A 23 -24.52 16.83 -24.46
CA TRP A 23 -25.61 16.99 -23.51
C TRP A 23 -25.80 18.45 -23.10
N LEU A 24 -24.70 19.18 -22.89
CA LEU A 24 -24.74 20.58 -22.50
C LEU A 24 -25.16 21.51 -23.65
N GLU A 25 -24.76 21.19 -24.88
CA GLU A 25 -25.23 21.87 -26.10
C GLU A 25 -26.76 21.72 -26.27
N ARG A 26 -27.32 20.56 -25.91
CA ARG A 26 -28.76 20.26 -26.03
C ARG A 26 -29.65 21.04 -25.06
N LEU A 27 -29.12 21.56 -23.96
CA LEU A 27 -29.89 22.31 -22.96
C LEU A 27 -30.16 23.77 -23.33
N GLY A 28 -29.53 24.28 -24.40
CA GLY A 28 -29.75 25.62 -24.93
C GLY A 28 -29.12 26.73 -24.07
N GLY A 29 -28.32 27.61 -24.69
CA GLY A 29 -27.63 28.71 -23.99
C GLY A 29 -26.35 28.29 -23.27
N SER A 30 -25.63 27.29 -23.82
CA SER A 30 -24.36 26.87 -23.24
C SER A 30 -23.27 27.91 -23.51
N ASP A 31 -22.91 28.67 -22.48
CA ASP A 31 -21.77 29.55 -22.50
C ASP A 31 -20.49 28.70 -22.68
N ILE A 32 -19.59 29.12 -23.58
CA ILE A 32 -18.39 28.36 -23.97
C ILE A 32 -17.52 28.05 -22.74
N ILE A 33 -17.58 28.93 -21.73
CA ILE A 33 -16.86 28.79 -20.47
C ILE A 33 -17.40 27.62 -19.64
N ILE A 34 -18.72 27.38 -19.65
CA ILE A 34 -19.35 26.26 -18.92
C ILE A 34 -18.95 24.94 -19.56
N VAL A 35 -18.92 24.88 -20.90
CA VAL A 35 -18.46 23.71 -21.64
C VAL A 35 -17.01 23.37 -21.29
N ILE A 36 -16.12 24.36 -21.37
CA ILE A 36 -14.69 24.16 -21.12
C ILE A 36 -14.45 23.76 -19.66
N SER A 37 -15.10 24.42 -18.70
CA SER A 37 -14.96 24.08 -17.27
C SER A 37 -15.48 22.67 -16.97
N ALA A 38 -16.60 22.25 -17.57
CA ALA A 38 -17.11 20.89 -17.44
C ALA A 38 -16.15 19.85 -18.04
N MET A 39 -15.55 20.14 -19.20
CA MET A 39 -14.55 19.26 -19.82
C MET A 39 -13.29 19.13 -18.95
N VAL A 40 -12.79 20.24 -18.40
CA VAL A 40 -11.63 20.22 -17.49
C VAL A 40 -11.95 19.45 -16.20
N LEU A 41 -13.15 19.62 -15.64
CA LEU A 41 -13.58 18.90 -14.45
C LEU A 41 -13.60 17.39 -14.69
N ILE A 42 -14.25 16.94 -15.76
CA ILE A 42 -14.34 15.51 -16.09
C ILE A 42 -12.96 14.93 -16.41
N GLY A 43 -12.12 15.68 -17.15
CA GLY A 43 -10.75 15.28 -17.44
C GLY A 43 -9.89 15.14 -16.17
N SER A 44 -10.03 16.05 -15.21
CA SER A 44 -9.31 15.95 -13.93
C SER A 44 -9.80 14.77 -13.10
N LEU A 45 -11.11 14.54 -13.06
CA LEU A 45 -11.74 13.45 -12.32
C LEU A 45 -11.29 12.08 -12.87
N ALA A 46 -11.28 11.95 -14.19
CA ALA A 46 -10.75 10.80 -14.89
C ALA A 46 -9.27 10.54 -14.56
N THR A 47 -8.45 11.60 -14.62
CA THR A 47 -7.01 11.51 -14.31
C THR A 47 -6.78 11.10 -12.85
N MET A 48 -7.58 11.64 -11.93
CA MET A 48 -7.52 11.30 -10.51
C MET A 48 -7.84 9.82 -10.29
N ILE A 49 -8.86 9.28 -10.96
CA ILE A 49 -9.22 7.85 -10.85
C ILE A 49 -8.06 6.96 -11.31
N LEU A 50 -7.42 7.30 -12.44
CA LEU A 50 -6.24 6.57 -12.93
C LEU A 50 -5.08 6.63 -11.93
N PHE A 51 -4.83 7.81 -11.36
CA PHE A 51 -3.76 7.99 -10.39
C PHE A 51 -4.00 7.19 -9.10
N VAL A 52 -5.25 7.11 -8.64
CA VAL A 52 -5.63 6.31 -7.48
C VAL A 52 -5.37 4.82 -7.73
N ASP A 53 -5.74 4.27 -8.90
CA ASP A 53 -5.46 2.87 -9.23
C ASP A 53 -3.96 2.56 -9.18
N MET A 54 -3.14 3.45 -9.73
CA MET A 54 -1.68 3.30 -9.69
C MET A 54 -1.12 3.30 -8.26
N ARG A 55 -1.60 4.22 -7.41
CA ARG A 55 -1.17 4.30 -6.00
C ARG A 55 -1.59 3.08 -5.19
N ILE A 56 -2.78 2.53 -5.44
CA ILE A 56 -3.26 1.32 -4.77
C ILE A 56 -2.34 0.14 -5.10
N ARG A 57 -1.96 -0.02 -6.37
CA ARG A 57 -1.03 -1.07 -6.79
C ARG A 57 0.35 -0.91 -6.15
N GLU A 58 0.86 0.31 -6.07
CA GLU A 58 2.14 0.59 -5.40
C GLU A 58 2.06 0.25 -3.91
N LEU A 59 0.97 0.62 -3.23
CA LEU A 59 0.72 0.26 -1.84
C LEU A 59 0.66 -1.25 -1.63
N GLU A 60 0.02 -1.99 -2.54
CA GLU A 60 -0.04 -3.45 -2.50
C GLU A 60 1.37 -4.06 -2.55
N THR A 61 2.22 -3.61 -3.47
CA THR A 61 3.61 -4.08 -3.56
C THR A 61 4.44 -3.74 -2.32
N VAL A 62 4.21 -2.57 -1.71
CA VAL A 62 4.90 -2.17 -0.48
C VAL A 62 4.44 -3.03 0.69
N ILE A 63 3.14 -3.34 0.78
CA ILE A 63 2.59 -4.21 1.81
C ILE A 63 3.16 -5.63 1.67
N GLU A 64 3.16 -6.20 0.46
CA GLU A 64 3.71 -7.53 0.22
C GLU A 64 5.20 -7.62 0.60
N SER A 65 5.99 -6.59 0.27
CA SER A 65 7.39 -6.50 0.67
C SER A 65 7.59 -6.42 2.20
N LYS A 66 6.70 -5.71 2.88
CA LYS A 66 6.70 -5.58 4.35
C LYS A 66 6.29 -6.87 5.03
N GLU A 67 5.32 -7.62 4.52
CA GLU A 67 4.95 -8.94 5.04
C GLU A 67 6.11 -9.93 4.94
N ARG A 68 6.79 -9.98 3.79
CA ARG A 68 7.97 -10.83 3.61
C ARG A 68 9.10 -10.45 4.57
N SER A 69 9.31 -9.16 4.78
CA SER A 69 10.33 -8.64 5.70
C SER A 69 9.98 -8.92 7.16
N LEU A 70 8.71 -8.79 7.56
CA LEU A 70 8.23 -9.13 8.90
C LEU A 70 8.42 -10.61 9.22
N ARG A 71 8.14 -11.50 8.26
CA ARG A 71 8.37 -12.94 8.41
C ARG A 71 9.86 -13.26 8.64
N ILE A 72 10.76 -12.65 7.88
CA ILE A 72 12.21 -12.83 8.05
C ILE A 72 12.69 -12.24 9.39
N ASN A 73 12.15 -11.09 9.80
CA ASN A 73 12.51 -10.47 11.08
C ASN A 73 12.06 -11.31 12.28
N ILE A 74 10.85 -11.90 12.23
CA ILE A 74 10.37 -12.81 13.29
C ILE A 74 11.31 -14.00 13.46
N LEU A 75 11.77 -14.62 12.38
CA LEU A 75 12.74 -15.73 12.44
C LEU A 75 14.07 -15.27 13.06
N GLY A 76 14.54 -14.07 12.70
CA GLY A 76 15.75 -13.50 13.30
C GLY A 76 15.59 -13.11 14.78
N VAL A 77 14.40 -12.66 15.20
CA VAL A 77 14.10 -12.34 16.60
C VAL A 77 13.97 -13.61 17.43
N GLU A 78 13.39 -14.68 16.88
CA GLU A 78 13.27 -15.99 17.52
C GLU A 78 14.67 -16.60 17.77
N GLU A 79 15.55 -16.59 16.77
CA GLU A 79 16.92 -17.10 16.90
C GLU A 79 17.77 -16.28 17.89
N ASN A 80 17.55 -14.96 17.97
CA ASN A 80 18.21 -14.09 18.95
C ASN A 80 17.62 -14.25 20.36
N LEU A 81 16.32 -14.50 20.48
CA LEU A 81 15.67 -14.79 21.76
C LEU A 81 16.14 -16.13 22.33
N GLU A 82 16.24 -17.17 21.49
CA GLU A 82 16.72 -18.49 21.89
C GLU A 82 18.15 -18.42 22.42
N LYS A 83 19.07 -17.75 21.70
CA LYS A 83 20.46 -17.52 22.15
C LYS A 83 20.54 -16.72 23.46
N LYS A 84 19.61 -15.78 23.69
CA LYS A 84 19.57 -14.97 24.91
C LYS A 84 18.96 -15.75 26.08
N MET A 85 17.99 -16.62 25.82
CA MET A 85 17.37 -17.55 26.78
C MET A 85 18.38 -18.61 27.23
N ASP A 86 19.15 -19.18 26.31
CA ASP A 86 20.21 -20.15 26.63
C ASP A 86 21.29 -19.52 27.51
N ASN A 87 21.77 -18.33 27.15
CA ASN A 87 22.72 -17.59 27.98
C ASN A 87 22.16 -17.25 29.37
N PHE A 88 20.86 -16.96 29.47
CA PHE A 88 20.21 -16.68 30.75
C PHE A 88 20.07 -17.94 31.60
N THR A 89 19.70 -19.06 30.99
CA THR A 89 19.62 -20.37 31.63
C THR A 89 20.99 -20.84 32.13
N GLN A 90 22.04 -20.66 31.32
CA GLN A 90 23.41 -21.00 31.68
C GLN A 90 23.91 -20.17 32.88
N LYS A 91 23.70 -18.84 32.84
CA LYS A 91 24.05 -17.96 33.97
C LYS A 91 23.24 -18.25 35.23
N THR A 92 21.98 -18.65 35.07
CA THR A 92 21.12 -19.04 36.20
C THR A 92 21.59 -20.36 36.81
N SER A 93 21.99 -21.33 35.98
CA SER A 93 22.56 -22.61 36.42
C SER A 93 23.89 -22.41 37.15
N GLU A 94 24.79 -21.58 36.63
CA GLU A 94 26.05 -21.24 37.30
C GLU A 94 25.81 -20.59 38.67
N LYS A 95 24.88 -19.62 38.75
CA LYS A 95 24.56 -18.98 40.03
C LYS A 95 23.86 -19.92 41.01
N LEU A 96 23.02 -20.84 40.54
CA LEU A 96 22.44 -21.88 41.40
C LEU A 96 23.51 -22.86 41.90
N GLY A 97 24.47 -23.23 41.06
CA GLY A 97 25.59 -24.09 41.43
C GLY A 97 26.47 -23.46 42.52
N ASP A 98 26.74 -22.15 42.40
CA ASP A 98 27.48 -21.41 43.43
C ASP A 98 26.66 -21.22 44.72
N PHE A 99 25.34 -21.02 44.63
CA PHE A 99 24.46 -20.95 45.80
C PHE A 99 24.40 -22.29 46.54
N SER A 100 24.30 -23.40 45.79
CA SER A 100 24.28 -24.76 46.34
C SER A 100 25.60 -25.09 47.05
N LYS A 101 26.75 -24.75 46.45
CA LYS A 101 28.06 -24.90 47.11
C LYS A 101 28.21 -24.07 48.38
N LYS A 102 27.56 -22.90 48.45
CA LYS A 102 27.61 -22.01 49.63
C LYS A 102 26.67 -22.46 50.75
N PHE A 103 25.59 -23.14 50.43
CA PHE A 103 24.64 -23.70 51.40
C PHE A 103 25.07 -25.07 51.97
N TYR A 104 25.98 -25.78 51.28
CA TYR A 104 26.50 -27.08 51.73
C TYR A 104 27.74 -26.98 52.63
N ARG A 105 28.12 -25.77 53.06
CA ARG A 105 29.27 -25.52 53.92
C ARG A 105 28.88 -24.84 55.22
#